data_AF-A0A2A5M339-F1
#
_entry.id   AF-A0A2A5M339-F1
#
_cell.length_a   1.000
_cell.length_b   1.000
_cell.length_c   1.000
_cell.angle_alpha   90.00
_cell.angle_beta   90.00
_cell.angle_gamma   90.00
#
_symmetry.space_group_name_H-M   'P 1'
#
loop_
_entity.id
_entity.type
_entity.pdbx_description
1 polymer ?
#
loop_
_entity_poly.entity_id
_entity_poly.type
_entity_poly.pdbx_seq_one_letter_code
_entity_poly.pdbx_strand_id
1 'polypeptide(L)'
;YIQPHEFESLLFSDITKIIKADAEWNKKLIYKLEDIVKEFDNPEFINNSKETSPSNRLKKILSFPSYNKILHGGRIAKEIGIDNIRLKCRHFNKWCEKIHSLGNKKENSEK
;
A
#
# COMPACT_ATOMS: atom_id res chain seq x y z
N TYR A 1 -6.60 -14.59 -6.80
CA TYR A 1 -6.28 -13.16 -6.65
C TYR A 1 -4.80 -13.04 -6.93
N ILE A 2 -4.46 -12.15 -7.85
CA ILE A 2 -3.09 -11.73 -8.10
C ILE A 2 -3.11 -10.24 -7.77
N GLN A 3 -2.21 -9.79 -6.91
CA GLN A 3 -2.02 -8.34 -6.68
C GLN A 3 -1.70 -7.74 -8.05
N PRO A 4 -2.58 -6.91 -8.63
CA PRO A 4 -2.53 -6.63 -10.07
C PRO A 4 -1.27 -5.86 -10.50
N HIS A 5 -0.59 -5.21 -9.56
CA HIS A 5 0.42 -4.19 -9.83
C HIS A 5 1.66 -4.39 -8.99
N GLU A 6 1.93 -3.50 -8.03
CA GLU A 6 3.05 -3.62 -7.10
C GLU A 6 2.55 -3.58 -5.66
N PHE A 7 3.36 -4.12 -4.75
CA PHE A 7 3.15 -3.99 -3.31
C PHE A 7 2.98 -2.53 -2.88
N GLU A 8 3.73 -1.60 -3.48
CA GLU A 8 3.69 -0.18 -3.16
C GLU A 8 2.31 0.47 -3.31
N SER A 9 1.43 -0.06 -4.17
CA SER A 9 0.04 0.43 -4.28
C SER A 9 -0.70 0.36 -2.94
N LEU A 10 -0.43 -0.67 -2.13
CA LEU A 10 -1.03 -0.82 -0.81
C LEU A 10 -0.55 0.25 0.17
N LEU A 11 0.65 0.79 -0.01
CA LEU A 11 1.21 1.80 0.90
C LEU A 11 0.46 3.13 0.79
N PHE A 12 -0.15 3.41 -0.36
CA PHE A 12 -0.98 4.60 -0.56
C PHE A 12 -2.31 4.56 0.23
N SER A 13 -2.62 3.47 0.94
CA SER A 13 -3.73 3.42 1.90
C SER A 13 -3.58 4.39 3.09
N ASP A 14 -2.34 4.80 3.41
CA ASP A 14 -2.08 5.89 4.34
C ASP A 14 -0.75 6.59 4.02
N ILE A 15 -0.86 7.68 3.26
CA ILE A 15 0.25 8.54 2.85
C ILE A 15 0.94 9.24 4.03
N THR A 16 0.26 9.39 5.17
CA THR A 16 0.87 9.99 6.37
C THR A 16 1.93 9.07 6.93
N LYS A 17 1.72 7.74 6.88
CA LYS A 17 2.71 6.75 7.31
C LYS A 17 3.89 6.66 6.35
N ILE A 18 3.67 6.89 5.05
CA ILE A 18 4.76 7.02 4.09
C ILE A 18 5.71 8.14 4.52
N ILE A 19 5.21 9.36 4.73
CA ILE A 19 6.05 10.52 5.08
C ILE A 19 6.74 10.36 6.44
N LYS A 20 6.12 9.64 7.38
CA LYS A 20 6.69 9.40 8.72
C LYS A 20 7.71 8.25 8.76
N ALA A 21 7.85 7.47 7.69
CA ALA A 21 8.74 6.31 7.70
C ALA A 21 10.23 6.66 7.64
N ASP A 22 10.56 7.89 7.23
CA ASP A 22 11.91 8.44 7.28
C ASP A 22 11.86 9.87 7.83
N ALA A 23 12.75 10.17 8.79
CA ALA A 23 12.80 11.49 9.44
C ALA A 23 13.39 12.57 8.50
N GLU A 24 14.14 12.17 7.48
CA GLU A 24 14.74 13.08 6.51
C GLU A 24 13.72 13.55 5.45
N TRP A 25 12.59 12.87 5.30
CA TRP A 25 11.55 13.28 4.37
C TRP A 25 10.77 14.50 4.86
N ASN A 26 10.77 15.54 4.03
CA ASN A 26 10.05 16.77 4.31
C ASN A 26 8.54 16.50 4.38
N LYS A 27 7.90 16.90 5.48
CA LYS A 27 6.45 16.77 5.69
C LYS A 27 5.60 17.36 4.55
N LYS A 28 6.10 18.40 3.86
CA LYS A 28 5.42 19.03 2.72
C LYS A 28 5.30 18.10 1.50
N LEU A 29 6.06 17.01 1.43
CA LEU A 29 5.92 16.01 0.37
C LEU A 29 4.57 15.29 0.43
N ILE A 30 3.84 15.36 1.55
CA ILE A 30 2.50 14.79 1.67
C ILE A 30 1.54 15.35 0.62
N TYR A 31 1.63 16.64 0.28
CA TYR A 31 0.76 17.26 -0.73
C TYR A 31 0.90 16.60 -2.11
N LYS A 32 2.13 16.21 -2.49
CA LYS A 32 2.37 15.47 -3.74
C LYS A 32 1.75 14.07 -3.71
N LEU A 33 1.70 13.43 -2.55
CA LEU A 33 1.06 12.12 -2.38
C LEU A 33 -0.46 12.25 -2.36
N GLU A 34 -1.00 13.32 -1.76
CA GLU A 34 -2.43 13.64 -1.78
C GLU A 34 -2.95 13.85 -3.20
N ASP A 35 -2.22 14.61 -4.02
CA ASP A 35 -2.60 14.84 -5.42
C ASP A 35 -2.73 13.52 -6.19
N ILE A 36 -1.79 12.59 -5.96
CA ILE A 36 -1.85 11.26 -6.55
C ILE A 36 -3.08 10.51 -6.06
N VAL A 37 -3.32 10.43 -4.75
CA VAL A 37 -4.43 9.63 -4.22
C VAL A 37 -5.79 10.18 -4.67
N LYS A 38 -5.92 11.50 -4.86
CA LYS A 38 -7.14 12.13 -5.37
C LYS A 38 -7.48 11.74 -6.82
N GLU A 39 -6.51 11.29 -7.60
CA GLU A 39 -6.73 10.80 -8.98
C GLU A 39 -7.40 9.41 -9.03
N PHE A 40 -7.51 8.69 -7.90
CA PHE A 40 -7.98 7.31 -7.86
C PHE A 40 -8.97 7.05 -6.73
N ASP A 41 -10.05 6.33 -7.04
CA ASP A 41 -11.05 5.92 -6.04
C ASP A 41 -10.53 4.84 -5.07
N ASN A 42 -9.46 4.14 -5.44
CA ASN A 42 -8.85 3.07 -4.65
C ASN A 42 -7.32 3.10 -4.81
N PRO A 43 -6.53 3.07 -3.71
CA PRO A 43 -5.07 2.99 -3.77
C PRO A 43 -4.52 1.85 -4.64
N GLU A 44 -5.26 0.74 -4.73
CA GLU A 44 -4.89 -0.41 -5.56
C GLU A 44 -4.83 -0.09 -7.05
N PHE A 45 -5.44 1.00 -7.51
CA PHE A 45 -5.42 1.42 -8.92
C PHE A 45 -4.30 2.39 -9.25
N ILE A 46 -3.46 2.78 -8.28
CA ILE A 46 -2.29 3.63 -8.52
C ILE A 46 -1.22 2.80 -9.24
N ASN A 47 -1.39 2.57 -10.55
CA ASN A 47 -0.42 1.93 -11.45
C ASN A 47 -0.84 2.06 -12.92
N ASN A 48 -0.53 3.20 -13.54
CA ASN A 48 -1.06 3.51 -14.88
C ASN A 48 -0.08 3.19 -16.01
N SER A 49 1.22 3.10 -15.72
CA SER A 49 2.28 2.77 -16.66
C SER A 49 3.57 2.41 -15.91
N LYS A 50 4.61 1.98 -16.64
CA LYS A 50 5.93 1.72 -16.04
C LYS A 50 6.51 2.99 -15.40
N GLU A 51 6.39 4.15 -16.03
CA GLU A 51 6.94 5.43 -15.58
C GLU A 51 6.11 6.08 -14.45
N THR A 52 4.84 5.68 -14.35
CA THR A 52 3.86 6.16 -13.36
C THR A 52 3.46 5.06 -12.37
N SER A 53 4.26 4.00 -12.29
CA SER A 53 4.09 2.92 -11.34
C SER A 53 4.22 3.44 -9.91
N PRO A 54 3.58 2.79 -8.92
CA PRO A 54 3.58 3.27 -7.55
C PRO A 54 4.99 3.38 -6.98
N SER A 55 5.89 2.44 -7.28
CA SER A 55 7.28 2.53 -6.80
C SER A 55 8.07 3.67 -7.45
N ASN A 56 7.82 3.97 -8.73
CA ASN A 56 8.44 5.11 -9.41
C ASN A 56 7.88 6.45 -8.91
N ARG A 57 6.59 6.53 -8.56
CA ARG A 57 6.01 7.71 -7.90
C ARG A 57 6.67 7.96 -6.54
N LEU A 58 6.84 6.91 -5.72
CA LEU A 58 7.53 7.04 -4.44
C LEU A 58 8.98 7.49 -4.60
N LYS A 59 9.76 6.89 -5.52
CA LYS A 59 11.15 7.30 -5.78
C LYS A 59 11.28 8.76 -6.27
N LYS A 60 10.33 9.23 -7.08
CA LYS A 60 10.31 10.61 -7.60
C LYS A 60 9.97 11.63 -6.51
N ILE A 61 9.02 11.31 -5.63
CA ILE A 61 8.56 12.21 -4.56
C ILE A 61 9.53 12.19 -3.38
N LEU A 62 9.94 11.00 -2.97
CA LEU A 62 10.80 10.73 -1.82
C LEU A 62 12.21 10.50 -2.36
N SER A 63 12.89 11.57 -2.76
CA SER A 63 14.19 11.50 -3.45
C SER A 63 15.39 11.73 -2.53
N PHE A 64 15.19 12.33 -1.35
CA PHE A 64 16.24 12.65 -0.39
C PHE A 64 15.80 12.30 1.05
N PRO A 65 16.16 11.11 1.55
CA PRO A 65 16.77 9.98 0.84
C PRO A 65 15.79 9.34 -0.17
N SER A 66 16.32 8.64 -1.17
CA SER A 66 15.48 7.98 -2.18
C SER A 66 14.68 6.82 -1.59
N TYR A 67 13.41 6.65 -1.99
CA TYR A 67 12.61 5.50 -1.57
C TYR A 67 13.29 4.17 -1.93
N ASN A 68 13.64 3.39 -0.90
CA ASN A 68 14.18 2.05 -1.00
C ASN A 68 13.13 1.03 -0.56
N LYS A 69 12.78 0.09 -1.46
CA LYS A 69 11.74 -0.92 -1.20
C LYS A 69 12.03 -1.80 0.00
N ILE A 70 13.30 -2.17 0.20
CA ILE A 70 13.74 -3.07 1.27
C ILE A 70 13.70 -2.34 2.62
N LEU A 71 14.24 -1.11 2.66
CA LEU A 71 14.34 -0.35 3.90
C LEU A 71 13.01 0.25 4.34
N HIS A 72 12.23 0.78 3.39
CA HIS A 72 11.04 1.58 3.71
C HIS A 72 9.74 0.78 3.54
N GLY A 73 9.62 -0.07 2.51
CA GLY A 73 8.35 -0.70 2.15
C GLY A 73 7.72 -1.50 3.29
N GLY A 74 8.48 -2.42 3.89
CA GLY A 74 8.01 -3.23 5.02
C GLY A 74 7.70 -2.40 6.27
N ARG A 75 8.53 -1.39 6.57
CA ARG A 75 8.33 -0.47 7.70
C ARG A 75 7.04 0.32 7.54
N ILE A 76 6.82 0.91 6.35
CA ILE A 76 5.60 1.66 6.05
C ILE A 76 4.38 0.75 6.22
N ALA A 77 4.36 -0.43 5.59
CA ALA A 77 3.21 -1.34 5.69
C ALA A 77 2.91 -1.76 7.13
N LYS A 78 3.94 -2.00 7.94
CA LYS A 78 3.80 -2.28 9.38
C LYS A 78 3.15 -1.12 10.12
N GLU A 79 3.57 0.11 9.85
CA GLU A 79 3.04 1.31 10.48
C GLU A 79 1.62 1.68 10.03
N ILE A 80 1.23 1.31 8.81
CA ILE A 80 -0.14 1.43 8.31
C ILE A 80 -1.03 0.40 9.00
N GLY A 81 -0.54 -0.84 9.13
CA GLY A 81 -1.28 -1.95 9.72
C GLY A 81 -2.24 -2.61 8.73
N ILE A 82 -2.43 -3.92 8.91
CA ILE A 82 -3.20 -4.75 7.99
C ILE A 82 -4.66 -4.32 7.91
N ASP A 83 -5.26 -3.86 9.01
CA ASP A 83 -6.67 -3.47 9.05
C ASP A 83 -6.92 -2.22 8.21
N ASN A 84 -6.04 -1.22 8.28
CA ASN A 84 -6.18 -0.02 7.45
C ASN A 84 -5.91 -0.32 5.97
N ILE A 85 -4.93 -1.18 5.66
CA ILE A 85 -4.70 -1.66 4.28
C ILE A 85 -5.97 -2.33 3.77
N ARG A 86 -6.58 -3.25 4.53
CA ARG A 86 -7.81 -3.96 4.13
C ARG A 86 -9.01 -3.01 3.97
N LEU A 87 -9.14 -2.02 4.85
CA LEU A 87 -10.22 -1.04 4.78
C LEU A 87 -10.17 -0.22 3.48
N LYS A 88 -8.98 0.15 3.03
CA LYS A 88 -8.78 1.02 1.86
C LYS A 88 -8.60 0.24 0.55
N CYS A 89 -8.01 -0.95 0.61
CA CYS A 89 -7.70 -1.80 -0.54
C CYS A 89 -8.70 -2.96 -0.62
N ARG A 90 -9.82 -2.72 -1.33
CA ARG A 90 -10.96 -3.65 -1.43
C ARG A 90 -10.60 -5.00 -2.06
N HIS A 91 -9.76 -5.06 -3.09
CA HIS A 91 -9.42 -6.32 -3.74
C HIS A 91 -8.50 -7.16 -2.84
N PHE A 92 -7.53 -6.52 -2.20
CA PHE A 92 -6.71 -7.12 -1.16
C PHE A 92 -7.55 -7.66 -0.01
N ASN A 93 -8.53 -6.91 0.49
CA ASN A 93 -9.43 -7.40 1.55
C ASN A 93 -10.23 -8.62 1.11
N LYS A 94 -10.85 -8.60 -0.08
CA LYS A 94 -11.57 -9.76 -0.63
C LYS A 94 -10.68 -11.00 -0.72
N TRP A 95 -9.40 -10.83 -1.03
CA TRP A 95 -8.45 -11.93 -1.02
C TRP A 95 -8.14 -12.44 0.39
N CYS A 96 -7.92 -11.55 1.37
CA CYS A 96 -7.75 -11.93 2.77
C CYS A 96 -8.96 -12.70 3.30
N GLU A 97 -10.17 -12.23 3.02
CA GLU A 97 -11.42 -12.91 3.38
C GLU A 97 -11.52 -14.31 2.76
N LYS A 98 -11.14 -14.45 1.49
CA LYS A 98 -11.09 -15.76 0.82
C LYS A 98 -10.12 -16.70 1.54
N ILE A 99 -8.92 -16.24 1.90
CA ILE A 99 -7.95 -17.06 2.65
C ILE A 99 -8.51 -17.45 4.01
N HIS A 100 -9.08 -16.50 4.75
CA HIS A 100 -9.65 -16.76 6.07
C HIS A 100 -10.78 -17.81 6.01
N SER A 101 -11.63 -17.74 4.97
CA SER A 101 -12.70 -18.73 4.75
C SER A 101 -12.19 -20.15 4.46
N LEU A 102 -10.97 -20.30 3.93
CA LEU A 102 -10.36 -21.61 3.71
C LEU A 102 -9.84 -22.23 5.01
N GLY A 103 -9.33 -21.41 5.94
CA GLY A 103 -8.95 -21.86 7.28
C GLY A 103 -10.16 -22.36 8.07
N ASN A 104 -11.26 -21.61 8.03
CA ASN A 104 -12.46 -21.91 8.81
C ASN A 104 -13.28 -23.10 8.28
N LYS A 105 -13.02 -23.58 7.06
CA LYS A 105 -13.70 -24.77 6.51
C LYS A 105 -13.22 -26.08 7.12
N LYS A 106 -12.03 -26.13 7.74
CA LYS A 106 -11.48 -27.36 8.33
C LYS A 106 -12.09 -27.72 9.70
N GLU A 107 -12.68 -26.77 10.42
CA GLU A 107 -13.25 -27.02 11.76
C GLU A 107 -14.70 -27.54 11.72
N ASN A 108 -15.38 -27.46 10.57
CA ASN A 108 -16.78 -27.87 10.42
C ASN A 108 -16.98 -29.19 9.66
N SER A 109 -15.89 -29.93 9.38
CA SER A 109 -15.93 -31.25 8.73
C SER A 109 -15.59 -32.43 9.65
N GLU A 110 -15.45 -32.18 10.96
CA GLU A 110 -15.19 -33.23 11.98
C GLU A 110 -16.27 -33.25 13.09
N LYS A 111 -17.51 -32.90 12.77
CA LYS A 111 -18.68 -33.14 13.64
C LYS A 111 -19.75 -33.93 12.93
#